data_AF-A0A7X7E706-F1
#
_entry.id   AF-A0A7X7E706-F1
#
_cell.length_a   1.000
_cell.length_b   1.000
_cell.length_c   1.000
_cell.angle_alpha   90.00
_cell.angle_beta   90.00
_cell.angle_gamma   90.00
#
_symmetry.space_group_name_H-M   'P 1'
#
loop_
_entity.id
_entity.type
_entity.pdbx_description
1 polymer ?
#
loop_
_entity_poly.entity_id
_entity_poly.type
_entity_poly.pdbx_seq_one_letter_code
_entity_poly.pdbx_strand_id
1 'polypeptide(L)'
;MSQARATAPVARSIFLLMVSLIAWELYQGLRAGVPAPEGSWALAPVDLVFLVLLPALTAFAFTRLFLIVGQTARGTLNIYAAVSSPLAWMFWVGLGVGLIGHGIHIAGHAIQRAMPEIFEQGEFAAKIAFLDIEAGYLILGIGFFFATLAVLLAGLGAGRQISGPERLLFVLGSLATYGLVLIYLGVGGGQVIPVIAASVVLTAVSLWNMPPVEITRDPIGAFVIPGTFLAGVTLIIWTVVVGGQPTWP
;
A
#
# COMPACT_ATOMS: atom_id res chain seq x y z
N MET A 1 19.39 -2.62 33.29
CA MET A 1 18.02 -2.46 32.76
C MET A 1 17.82 -3.50 31.66
N SER A 2 16.84 -4.40 31.81
CA SER A 2 16.62 -5.48 30.83
C SER A 2 16.03 -4.94 29.53
N GLN A 3 16.56 -5.39 28.38
CA GLN A 3 16.06 -5.06 27.03
C GLN A 3 14.54 -5.18 26.89
N ALA A 4 13.91 -6.08 27.64
CA ALA A 4 12.47 -6.30 27.66
C ALA A 4 11.64 -5.07 28.09
N ARG A 5 12.16 -4.17 28.94
CA ARG A 5 11.45 -2.94 29.32
C ARG A 5 11.54 -1.83 28.27
N ALA A 6 12.54 -1.87 27.38
CA ALA A 6 12.72 -0.88 26.33
C ALA A 6 11.83 -1.14 25.09
N THR A 7 11.45 -2.40 24.83
CA THR A 7 10.63 -2.80 23.67
C THR A 7 9.12 -2.83 23.92
N ALA A 8 8.68 -2.90 25.18
CA ALA A 8 7.27 -2.90 25.56
C ALA A 8 6.45 -1.68 25.05
N PRO A 9 6.92 -0.42 25.10
CA PRO A 9 6.17 0.71 24.55
C PRO A 9 6.04 0.64 23.03
N VAL A 10 7.08 0.15 22.33
CA VAL A 10 7.06 -0.05 20.88
C VAL A 10 6.04 -1.10 20.47
N ALA A 11 6.06 -2.27 21.12
CA ALA A 11 5.14 -3.35 20.82
C ALA A 11 3.68 -2.92 21.02
N ARG A 12 3.40 -2.13 22.07
CA ARG A 12 2.07 -1.56 22.31
C ARG A 12 1.67 -0.54 21.25
N SER A 13 2.59 0.31 20.80
CA SER A 13 2.30 1.26 19.72
C SER A 13 2.08 0.57 18.36
N ILE A 14 2.83 -0.51 18.05
CA ILE A 14 2.59 -1.35 16.86
C ILE A 14 1.21 -1.98 16.96
N PHE A 15 0.89 -2.58 18.11
CA PHE A 15 -0.40 -3.20 18.34
C PHE A 15 -1.56 -2.21 18.14
N LEU A 16 -1.47 -1.01 18.73
CA LEU A 16 -2.50 0.02 18.57
C LEU A 16 -2.62 0.50 17.12
N LEU A 17 -1.50 0.63 16.41
CA LEU A 17 -1.51 0.98 14.98
C LEU A 17 -2.20 -0.09 14.13
N MET A 18 -1.89 -1.36 14.39
CA MET A 18 -2.56 -2.49 13.74
C MET A 18 -4.05 -2.51 14.06
N VAL A 19 -4.44 -2.25 15.30
CA VAL A 19 -5.85 -2.12 15.70
C VAL A 19 -6.52 -0.95 14.99
N SER A 20 -5.84 0.20 14.84
CA SER A 20 -6.36 1.36 14.10
C SER A 20 -6.55 1.05 12.61
N LEU A 21 -5.61 0.34 11.97
CA LEU A 21 -5.74 -0.12 10.59
C LEU A 21 -6.92 -1.10 10.44
N ILE A 22 -7.03 -2.10 11.32
CA ILE A 22 -8.13 -3.05 11.30
C ILE A 22 -9.47 -2.34 11.52
N ALA A 23 -9.54 -1.40 12.46
CA ALA A 23 -10.75 -0.63 12.72
C ALA A 23 -11.12 0.23 11.50
N TRP A 24 -10.12 0.78 10.79
CA TRP A 24 -10.34 1.54 9.58
C TRP A 24 -10.88 0.65 8.45
N GLU A 25 -10.25 -0.49 8.17
CA GLU A 25 -10.72 -1.46 7.16
C GLU A 25 -12.11 -1.99 7.50
N LEU A 26 -12.37 -2.32 8.77
CA LEU A 26 -13.68 -2.77 9.22
C LEU A 26 -14.73 -1.67 9.03
N TYR A 27 -14.41 -0.42 9.35
CA TYR A 27 -15.31 0.71 9.13
C TYR A 27 -15.61 0.92 7.64
N GLN A 28 -14.60 0.84 6.78
CA GLN A 28 -14.79 0.91 5.33
C GLN A 28 -15.71 -0.21 4.83
N GLY A 29 -15.46 -1.46 5.25
CA GLY A 29 -16.29 -2.61 4.90
C GLY A 29 -17.74 -2.46 5.37
N LEU A 30 -17.95 -1.98 6.59
CA LEU A 30 -19.29 -1.71 7.13
C LEU A 30 -19.99 -0.57 6.39
N ARG A 31 -19.26 0.47 5.95
CA ARG A 31 -19.80 1.64 5.26
C ARG A 31 -20.07 1.40 3.77
N ALA A 32 -19.40 0.43 3.16
CA ALA A 32 -19.48 0.13 1.72
C ALA A 32 -20.89 -0.19 1.20
N GLY A 33 -21.81 -0.65 2.06
CA GLY A 33 -23.19 -0.99 1.70
C GLY A 33 -24.27 -0.07 2.29
N VAL A 34 -23.90 0.97 3.04
CA VAL A 34 -24.87 1.79 3.76
C VAL A 34 -25.26 3.00 2.90
N PRO A 35 -26.57 3.32 2.77
CA PRO A 35 -27.06 4.45 1.99
C PRO A 35 -26.59 5.78 2.58
N ALA A 36 -26.41 6.77 1.70
CA ALA A 36 -25.95 8.10 2.11
C ALA A 36 -26.87 8.72 3.18
N PRO A 37 -26.32 9.56 4.09
CA PRO A 37 -27.11 10.15 5.15
C PRO A 37 -28.28 10.97 4.59
N GLU A 38 -29.48 10.79 5.13
CA GLU A 38 -30.61 11.67 4.84
C GLU A 38 -30.37 13.03 5.54
N GLY A 39 -29.99 14.06 4.78
CA GLY A 39 -29.71 15.39 5.34
C GLY A 39 -29.02 16.35 4.37
N SER A 40 -28.68 17.56 4.84
CA SER A 40 -28.02 18.60 4.03
C SER A 40 -26.53 18.37 3.76
N TRP A 41 -25.96 17.29 4.28
CA TRP A 41 -24.54 16.97 4.18
C TRP A 41 -24.33 15.72 3.33
N ALA A 42 -23.43 15.82 2.36
CA ALA A 42 -23.08 14.73 1.45
C ALA A 42 -22.41 13.52 2.14
N LEU A 43 -21.70 13.77 3.24
CA LEU A 43 -21.01 12.77 4.05
C LEU A 43 -21.27 13.08 5.52
N ALA A 44 -21.41 12.05 6.35
CA ALA A 44 -21.50 12.28 7.79
C ALA A 44 -20.14 12.81 8.29
N PRO A 45 -20.10 13.71 9.28
CA PRO A 45 -18.84 14.19 9.86
C PRO A 45 -17.92 13.07 10.36
N VAL A 46 -18.50 11.95 10.81
CA VAL A 46 -17.75 10.75 11.19
C VAL A 46 -17.07 10.11 9.98
N ASP A 47 -17.70 10.07 8.81
CA ASP A 47 -17.10 9.56 7.58
C ASP A 47 -15.89 10.40 7.18
N LEU A 48 -15.94 11.74 7.32
CA LEU A 48 -14.80 12.60 7.03
C LEU A 48 -13.59 12.28 7.93
N VAL A 49 -13.81 11.96 9.21
CA VAL A 49 -12.74 11.58 10.14
C VAL A 49 -12.13 10.24 9.74
N PHE A 50 -12.94 9.24 9.43
CA PHE A 50 -12.46 7.89 9.13
C PHE A 50 -11.89 7.75 7.72
N LEU A 51 -12.42 8.48 6.73
CA LEU A 51 -12.00 8.36 5.33
C LEU A 51 -10.81 9.27 4.98
N VAL A 52 -10.65 10.41 5.67
CA VAL A 52 -9.60 11.39 5.36
C VAL A 52 -8.56 11.52 6.48
N LEU A 53 -9.01 11.70 7.73
CA LEU A 53 -8.09 11.99 8.83
C LEU A 53 -7.34 10.74 9.33
N LEU A 54 -8.02 9.61 9.40
CA LEU A 54 -7.45 8.35 9.90
C LEU A 54 -6.30 7.81 9.03
N PRO A 55 -6.37 7.80 7.67
CA PRO A 55 -5.22 7.50 6.82
C PRO A 55 -4.00 8.38 7.12
N ALA A 56 -4.22 9.71 7.24
CA ALA A 56 -3.15 10.66 7.51
C ALA A 56 -2.52 10.46 8.90
N LEU A 57 -3.35 10.22 9.92
CA LEU A 57 -2.90 9.90 11.28
C LEU A 57 -2.16 8.56 11.33
N THR A 58 -2.56 7.58 10.51
CA THR A 58 -1.87 6.30 10.37
C THR A 58 -0.49 6.49 9.77
N ALA A 59 -0.35 7.29 8.70
CA ALA A 59 0.95 7.64 8.12
C ALA A 59 1.87 8.32 9.14
N PHE A 60 1.32 9.26 9.91
CA PHE A 60 2.05 9.95 10.97
C PHE A 60 2.45 9.01 12.11
N ALA A 61 1.56 8.11 12.52
CA ALA A 61 1.81 7.13 13.57
C ALA A 61 2.90 6.12 13.15
N PHE A 62 2.90 5.66 11.90
CA PHE A 62 3.97 4.84 11.33
C PHE A 62 5.31 5.56 11.35
N THR A 63 5.34 6.82 10.91
CA THR A 63 6.55 7.66 10.93
C THR A 63 7.10 7.81 12.35
N ARG A 64 6.21 8.09 13.32
CA ARG A 64 6.58 8.21 14.74
C ARG A 64 7.06 6.89 15.34
N LEU A 65 6.39 5.79 15.03
CA LEU A 65 6.77 4.46 15.50
C LEU A 65 8.16 4.08 15.01
N PHE A 66 8.46 4.39 13.75
CA PHE A 66 9.80 4.21 13.20
C PHE A 66 10.85 5.05 13.91
N LEU A 67 10.58 6.33 14.18
CA LEU A 67 11.51 7.16 14.95
C LEU A 67 11.81 6.55 16.32
N ILE A 68 10.80 5.98 17.00
CA ILE A 68 10.97 5.32 18.30
C ILE A 68 11.76 4.01 18.17
N VAL A 69 11.44 3.15 17.20
CA VAL A 69 12.14 1.87 16.94
C VAL A 69 13.60 2.13 16.57
N GLY A 70 13.85 3.09 15.67
CA GLY A 70 15.19 3.52 15.30
C GLY A 70 15.96 4.02 16.52
N GLN A 71 15.31 4.84 17.36
CA GLN A 71 15.90 5.40 18.59
C GLN A 71 16.29 4.34 19.61
N THR A 72 15.47 3.30 19.76
CA THR A 72 15.65 2.25 20.76
C THR A 72 16.61 1.14 20.33
N ALA A 73 16.66 0.80 19.04
CA ALA A 73 17.41 -0.37 18.58
C ALA A 73 18.91 -0.13 18.38
N ARG A 74 19.37 1.10 18.09
CA ARG A 74 20.72 1.29 17.52
C ARG A 74 21.56 2.43 18.11
N GLY A 75 21.08 3.11 19.16
CA GLY A 75 21.78 4.29 19.70
C GLY A 75 21.81 5.47 18.72
N THR A 76 22.13 6.66 19.23
CA THR A 76 21.91 7.94 18.54
C THR A 76 22.53 8.05 17.13
N LEU A 77 23.64 7.35 16.86
CA LEU A 77 24.37 7.45 15.59
C LEU A 77 23.70 6.77 14.39
N ASN A 78 22.94 5.69 14.63
CA ASN A 78 22.38 4.86 13.54
C ASN A 78 20.94 5.27 13.17
N ILE A 79 20.29 6.10 14.00
CA ILE A 79 18.99 6.72 13.69
C ILE A 79 19.15 7.74 12.58
N TYR A 80 20.23 8.54 12.61
CA TYR A 80 20.53 9.45 11.51
C TYR A 80 20.67 8.64 10.23
N ALA A 81 21.47 7.57 10.19
CA ALA A 81 21.53 6.69 9.03
C ALA A 81 20.16 6.09 8.63
N ALA A 82 19.32 5.69 9.59
CA ALA A 82 18.00 5.12 9.32
C ALA A 82 16.96 6.16 8.85
N VAL A 83 17.01 7.42 9.30
CA VAL A 83 16.04 8.47 8.98
C VAL A 83 16.54 9.40 7.87
N SER A 84 17.85 9.50 7.67
CA SER A 84 18.49 10.31 6.64
C SER A 84 18.94 9.50 5.43
N SER A 85 18.78 8.18 5.41
CA SER A 85 19.07 7.41 4.20
C SER A 85 18.05 7.72 3.11
N PRO A 86 18.50 7.86 1.85
CA PRO A 86 17.59 8.05 0.72
C PRO A 86 16.52 6.95 0.61
N LEU A 87 16.86 5.71 0.97
CA LEU A 87 15.93 4.58 0.96
C LEU A 87 14.82 4.71 2.01
N ALA A 88 15.15 5.19 3.21
CA ALA A 88 14.14 5.44 4.23
C ALA A 88 13.22 6.60 3.84
N TRP A 89 13.76 7.68 3.28
CA TRP A 89 12.94 8.76 2.72
C TRP A 89 12.00 8.25 1.63
N MET A 90 12.52 7.44 0.70
CA MET A 90 11.71 6.82 -0.35
C MET A 90 10.60 5.94 0.24
N PHE A 91 10.89 5.15 1.28
CA PHE A 91 9.88 4.35 1.97
C PHE A 91 8.79 5.22 2.61
N TRP A 92 9.17 6.23 3.39
CA TRP A 92 8.23 7.06 4.15
C TRP A 92 7.40 7.97 3.27
N VAL A 93 8.03 8.60 2.28
CA VAL A 93 7.33 9.40 1.28
C VAL A 93 6.41 8.50 0.47
N GLY A 94 6.88 7.31 0.05
CA GLY A 94 6.05 6.32 -0.63
C GLY A 94 4.82 5.92 0.18
N LEU A 95 4.99 5.56 1.45
CA LEU A 95 3.89 5.20 2.34
C LEU A 95 2.90 6.37 2.54
N GLY A 96 3.39 7.58 2.75
CA GLY A 96 2.54 8.77 2.90
C GLY A 96 1.76 9.09 1.63
N VAL A 97 2.42 9.07 0.47
CA VAL A 97 1.79 9.26 -0.85
C VAL A 97 0.75 8.17 -1.09
N GLY A 98 1.06 6.91 -0.79
CA GLY A 98 0.14 5.78 -0.95
C GLY A 98 -1.14 5.94 -0.12
N LEU A 99 -1.00 6.29 1.16
CA LEU A 99 -2.14 6.51 2.07
C LEU A 99 -2.99 7.71 1.65
N ILE A 100 -2.37 8.78 1.13
CA ILE A 100 -3.09 9.92 0.56
C ILE A 100 -3.90 9.48 -0.67
N GLY A 101 -3.28 8.76 -1.62
CA GLY A 101 -3.97 8.25 -2.80
C GLY A 101 -5.15 7.35 -2.45
N HIS A 102 -4.97 6.45 -1.47
CA HIS A 102 -6.05 5.60 -0.96
C HIS A 102 -7.19 6.42 -0.33
N GLY A 103 -6.87 7.42 0.50
CA GLY A 103 -7.86 8.30 1.10
C GLY A 103 -8.63 9.13 0.07
N ILE A 104 -7.95 9.63 -0.97
CA ILE A 104 -8.58 10.36 -2.08
C ILE A 104 -9.56 9.45 -2.82
N HIS A 105 -9.15 8.23 -3.17
CA HIS A 105 -10.01 7.24 -3.84
C HIS A 105 -11.26 6.94 -3.00
N ILE A 106 -11.08 6.56 -1.73
CA ILE A 106 -12.21 6.22 -0.86
C ILE A 106 -13.17 7.41 -0.70
N ALA A 107 -12.65 8.61 -0.48
CA ALA A 107 -13.46 9.80 -0.30
C ALA A 107 -14.21 10.16 -1.60
N GLY A 108 -13.53 10.10 -2.76
CA GLY A 108 -14.14 10.33 -4.06
C GLY A 108 -15.28 9.37 -4.34
N HIS A 109 -15.04 8.07 -4.13
CA HIS A 109 -16.03 7.02 -4.35
C HIS A 109 -17.25 7.16 -3.42
N ALA A 110 -17.02 7.54 -2.16
CA ALA A 110 -18.09 7.79 -1.20
C ALA A 110 -18.96 8.98 -1.62
N ILE A 111 -18.35 10.06 -2.12
CA ILE A 111 -19.07 11.25 -2.60
C ILE A 111 -19.87 10.91 -3.87
N GLN A 112 -19.30 10.15 -4.79
CA GLN A 112 -19.98 9.73 -6.02
C GLN A 112 -21.24 8.91 -5.71
N ARG A 113 -21.15 7.98 -4.76
CA ARG A 113 -22.31 7.20 -4.29
C ARG A 113 -23.37 8.04 -3.58
N ALA A 114 -22.95 9.08 -2.87
CA ALA A 114 -23.88 9.89 -2.07
C ALA A 114 -24.69 10.89 -2.89
N MET A 115 -24.16 11.37 -4.02
CA MET A 115 -24.80 12.42 -4.80
C MET A 115 -24.80 12.13 -6.32
N PRO A 116 -25.28 10.96 -6.78
CA PRO A 116 -25.13 10.53 -8.17
C PRO A 116 -25.68 11.54 -9.20
N GLU A 117 -26.79 12.21 -8.88
CA GLU A 117 -27.44 13.20 -9.76
C GLU A 117 -26.60 14.46 -10.03
N ILE A 118 -25.79 14.89 -9.05
CA ILE A 118 -24.84 16.02 -9.22
C ILE A 118 -23.73 15.62 -10.20
N PHE A 119 -23.46 14.31 -10.34
CA PHE A 119 -22.41 13.79 -11.21
C PHE A 119 -22.80 13.68 -12.68
N GLU A 120 -24.10 13.73 -12.99
CA GLU A 120 -24.57 13.62 -14.38
C GLU A 120 -24.50 14.93 -15.17
N GLN A 121 -24.27 16.10 -14.53
CA GLN A 121 -24.51 17.40 -15.17
C GLN A 121 -23.43 18.50 -14.96
N GLY A 122 -22.34 18.28 -14.22
CA GLY A 122 -21.42 19.38 -13.82
C GLY A 122 -19.92 19.12 -13.96
N GLU A 123 -19.15 20.16 -14.33
CA GLU A 123 -17.67 20.13 -14.41
C GLU A 123 -16.99 19.76 -13.07
N PHE A 124 -17.65 20.05 -11.95
CA PHE A 124 -17.18 19.69 -10.60
C PHE A 124 -17.18 18.17 -10.37
N ALA A 125 -18.15 17.47 -10.93
CA ALA A 125 -18.25 16.02 -10.83
C ALA A 125 -17.17 15.28 -11.61
N ALA A 126 -16.85 15.78 -12.81
CA ALA A 126 -15.73 15.27 -13.59
C ALA A 126 -14.40 15.39 -12.83
N LYS A 127 -14.21 16.45 -12.04
CA LYS A 127 -13.03 16.63 -11.19
C LYS A 127 -12.98 15.64 -10.03
N ILE A 128 -14.11 15.33 -9.39
CA ILE A 128 -14.15 14.32 -8.31
C ILE A 128 -13.97 12.91 -8.87
N ALA A 129 -14.60 12.58 -9.99
CA ALA A 129 -14.40 11.29 -10.66
C ALA A 129 -12.94 11.10 -11.13
N PHE A 130 -12.31 12.16 -11.64
CA PHE A 130 -10.87 12.16 -11.94
C PHE A 130 -10.03 11.94 -10.67
N LEU A 131 -10.36 12.62 -9.57
CA LEU A 131 -9.65 12.45 -8.30
C LEU A 131 -9.77 11.01 -7.78
N ASP A 132 -10.94 10.40 -7.93
CA ASP A 132 -11.21 9.03 -7.51
C ASP A 132 -10.50 7.99 -8.39
N ILE A 133 -10.85 7.94 -9.68
CA ILE A 133 -10.54 6.83 -10.58
C ILE A 133 -9.14 6.97 -11.20
N GLU A 134 -8.66 8.19 -11.44
CA GLU A 134 -7.36 8.40 -12.09
C GLU A 134 -6.30 8.82 -11.07
N ALA A 135 -6.48 9.96 -10.41
CA ALA A 135 -5.45 10.52 -9.54
C ALA A 135 -5.26 9.69 -8.26
N GLY A 136 -6.34 9.24 -7.62
CA GLY A 136 -6.30 8.45 -6.39
C GLY A 136 -5.53 7.15 -6.59
N TYR A 137 -5.88 6.38 -7.62
CA TYR A 137 -5.18 5.14 -7.98
C TYR A 137 -3.74 5.36 -8.43
N LEU A 138 -3.46 6.40 -9.22
CA LEU A 138 -2.10 6.71 -9.65
C LEU A 138 -1.21 7.07 -8.45
N ILE A 139 -1.69 7.95 -7.57
CA ILE A 139 -0.99 8.36 -6.35
C ILE A 139 -0.79 7.15 -5.43
N LEU A 140 -1.82 6.31 -5.24
CA LEU A 140 -1.71 5.07 -4.48
C LEU A 140 -0.64 4.14 -5.07
N GLY A 141 -0.65 3.95 -6.39
CA GLY A 141 0.31 3.10 -7.10
C GLY A 141 1.75 3.62 -7.00
N ILE A 142 1.96 4.93 -7.14
CA ILE A 142 3.28 5.57 -6.95
C ILE A 142 3.78 5.34 -5.53
N GLY A 143 2.92 5.55 -4.53
CA GLY A 143 3.27 5.36 -3.13
C GLY A 143 3.63 3.91 -2.80
N PHE A 144 2.80 2.97 -3.25
CA PHE A 144 3.02 1.54 -3.11
C PHE A 144 4.33 1.10 -3.79
N PHE A 145 4.59 1.60 -5.00
CA PHE A 145 5.82 1.31 -5.73
C PHE A 145 7.07 1.78 -4.96
N PHE A 146 7.12 3.03 -4.51
CA PHE A 146 8.29 3.55 -3.78
C PHE A 146 8.51 2.84 -2.44
N ALA A 147 7.45 2.56 -1.69
CA ALA A 147 7.54 1.81 -0.46
C ALA A 147 8.09 0.39 -0.70
N THR A 148 7.56 -0.29 -1.73
CA THR A 148 7.99 -1.64 -2.10
C THR A 148 9.43 -1.67 -2.60
N LEU A 149 9.82 -0.72 -3.45
CA LEU A 149 11.18 -0.60 -3.96
C LEU A 149 12.19 -0.37 -2.82
N ALA A 150 11.83 0.46 -1.85
CA ALA A 150 12.69 0.70 -0.68
C ALA A 150 12.86 -0.54 0.18
N VAL A 151 11.78 -1.31 0.38
CA VAL A 151 11.82 -2.59 1.09
C VAL A 151 12.71 -3.60 0.37
N LEU A 152 12.62 -3.69 -0.96
CA LEU A 152 13.49 -4.57 -1.75
C LEU A 152 14.96 -4.17 -1.63
N LEU A 153 15.30 -2.89 -1.87
CA LEU A 153 16.68 -2.43 -1.85
C LEU A 153 17.33 -2.49 -0.47
N ALA A 154 16.56 -2.28 0.61
CA ALA A 154 17.08 -2.34 1.97
C ALA A 154 17.01 -3.74 2.60
N GLY A 155 16.09 -4.59 2.14
CA GLY A 155 15.71 -5.83 2.80
C GLY A 155 16.28 -7.11 2.17
N LEU A 156 16.60 -7.10 0.88
CA LEU A 156 17.17 -8.28 0.21
C LEU A 156 18.50 -8.67 0.86
N GLY A 157 18.64 -9.96 1.21
CA GLY A 157 19.83 -10.51 1.84
C GLY A 157 20.02 -10.15 3.32
N ALA A 158 19.11 -9.36 3.91
CA ALA A 158 19.21 -8.96 5.32
C ALA A 158 18.73 -10.04 6.30
N GLY A 159 17.87 -10.96 5.83
CA GLY A 159 17.26 -12.02 6.63
C GLY A 159 18.03 -13.34 6.58
N ARG A 160 17.73 -14.23 7.54
CA ARG A 160 18.14 -15.64 7.41
C ARG A 160 17.33 -16.29 6.29
N GLN A 161 17.98 -17.14 5.51
CA GLN A 161 17.31 -17.88 4.45
C GLN A 161 16.16 -18.72 5.02
N ILE A 162 15.02 -18.67 4.36
CA ILE A 162 13.87 -19.50 4.66
C ILE A 162 14.11 -20.90 4.08
N SER A 163 13.88 -21.91 4.90
CA SER A 163 13.97 -23.32 4.51
C SER A 163 12.66 -24.05 4.78
N GLY A 164 12.32 -25.02 3.95
CA GLY A 164 11.16 -25.88 4.18
C GLY A 164 9.80 -25.24 3.80
N PRO A 165 8.70 -25.63 4.47
CA PRO A 165 7.33 -25.28 4.07
C PRO A 165 6.98 -23.80 4.26
N GLU A 166 7.68 -23.08 5.14
CA GLU A 166 7.49 -21.64 5.35
C GLU A 166 7.67 -20.82 4.06
N ARG A 167 8.53 -21.29 3.16
CA ARG A 167 8.72 -20.69 1.84
C ARG A 167 7.41 -20.59 1.05
N LEU A 168 6.56 -21.62 1.14
CA LEU A 168 5.26 -21.62 0.46
C LEU A 168 4.33 -20.55 1.05
N LEU A 169 4.36 -20.34 2.37
CA LEU A 169 3.57 -19.30 3.03
C LEU A 169 3.99 -17.90 2.57
N PHE A 170 5.30 -17.66 2.42
CA PHE A 170 5.82 -16.39 1.91
C PHE A 170 5.38 -16.14 0.46
N VAL A 171 5.47 -17.16 -0.41
CA VAL A 171 5.03 -17.08 -1.80
C VAL A 171 3.53 -16.85 -1.91
N LEU A 172 2.72 -17.58 -1.14
CA LEU A 172 1.26 -17.39 -1.10
C LEU A 172 0.89 -16.02 -0.54
N GLY A 173 1.57 -15.59 0.51
CA GLY A 173 1.43 -14.24 1.06
C GLY A 173 1.77 -13.17 0.03
N SER A 174 2.81 -13.39 -0.78
CA SER A 174 3.19 -12.52 -1.90
C SER A 174 2.06 -12.36 -2.91
N LEU A 175 1.45 -13.48 -3.31
CA LEU A 175 0.33 -13.48 -4.25
C LEU A 175 -0.89 -12.77 -3.67
N ALA A 176 -1.23 -13.07 -2.41
CA ALA A 176 -2.39 -12.50 -1.72
C ALA A 176 -2.23 -11.00 -1.43
N THR A 177 -1.01 -10.49 -1.35
CA THR A 177 -0.72 -9.07 -1.06
C THR A 177 -0.27 -8.34 -2.32
N TYR A 178 1.02 -8.43 -2.68
CA TYR A 178 1.59 -7.70 -3.82
C TYR A 178 0.93 -8.08 -5.15
N GLY A 179 0.66 -9.37 -5.37
CA GLY A 179 0.00 -9.84 -6.58
C GLY A 179 -1.41 -9.24 -6.73
N LEU A 180 -2.22 -9.37 -5.69
CA LEU A 180 -3.58 -8.85 -5.66
C LEU A 180 -3.61 -7.32 -5.75
N VAL A 181 -2.76 -6.62 -5.01
CA VAL A 181 -2.69 -5.15 -5.05
C VAL A 181 -2.34 -4.65 -6.45
N LEU A 182 -1.34 -5.24 -7.12
CA LEU A 182 -0.98 -4.82 -8.47
C LEU A 182 -2.10 -5.11 -9.47
N ILE A 183 -2.75 -6.27 -9.40
CA ILE A 183 -3.92 -6.56 -10.23
C ILE A 183 -5.04 -5.54 -9.94
N TYR A 184 -5.32 -5.24 -8.68
CA TYR A 184 -6.32 -4.26 -8.28
C TYR A 184 -6.02 -2.86 -8.82
N LEU A 185 -4.78 -2.39 -8.72
CA LEU A 185 -4.36 -1.10 -9.27
C LEU A 185 -4.45 -1.08 -10.81
N GLY A 186 -4.02 -2.17 -11.45
CA GLY A 186 -3.98 -2.25 -12.91
C GLY A 186 -5.37 -2.35 -13.52
N VAL A 187 -6.23 -3.16 -12.91
CA VAL A 187 -7.57 -3.46 -13.39
C VAL A 187 -8.62 -2.52 -12.81
N GLY A 188 -8.74 -2.48 -11.48
CA GLY A 188 -9.73 -1.65 -10.78
C GLY A 188 -9.46 -0.15 -10.95
N GLY A 189 -8.20 0.26 -10.96
CA GLY A 189 -7.80 1.66 -11.19
C GLY A 189 -7.54 2.04 -12.66
N GLY A 190 -7.70 1.11 -13.61
CA GLY A 190 -7.36 1.34 -15.02
C GLY A 190 -5.87 1.63 -15.30
N GLN A 191 -4.98 1.47 -14.31
CA GLN A 191 -3.56 1.81 -14.41
C GLN A 191 -2.70 0.68 -14.99
N VAL A 192 -3.18 0.00 -16.03
CA VAL A 192 -2.55 -1.21 -16.58
C VAL A 192 -1.08 -0.99 -16.95
N ILE A 193 -0.79 0.04 -17.76
CA ILE A 193 0.57 0.30 -18.26
C ILE A 193 1.52 0.70 -17.11
N PRO A 194 1.19 1.67 -16.23
CA PRO A 194 2.02 1.98 -15.07
C PRO A 194 2.31 0.78 -14.17
N VAL A 195 1.31 -0.08 -13.93
CA VAL A 195 1.46 -1.26 -13.08
C VAL A 195 2.35 -2.33 -13.72
N ILE A 196 2.25 -2.54 -15.02
CA ILE A 196 3.18 -3.41 -15.76
C ILE A 196 4.60 -2.87 -15.61
N ALA A 197 4.81 -1.57 -15.85
CA ALA A 197 6.12 -0.94 -15.71
C ALA A 197 6.69 -1.08 -14.29
N ALA A 198 5.88 -0.81 -13.26
CA ALA A 198 6.25 -0.99 -11.86
C ALA A 198 6.64 -2.43 -11.55
N SER A 199 5.84 -3.41 -12.00
CA SER A 199 6.10 -4.84 -11.79
C SER A 199 7.41 -5.29 -12.44
N VAL A 200 7.68 -4.81 -13.65
CA VAL A 200 8.94 -5.07 -14.38
C VAL A 200 10.11 -4.46 -13.62
N VAL A 201 10.02 -3.19 -13.20
CA VAL A 201 11.12 -2.52 -12.47
C VAL A 201 11.40 -3.22 -11.15
N LEU A 202 10.39 -3.50 -10.34
CA LEU A 202 10.56 -4.18 -9.05
C LEU A 202 11.20 -5.57 -9.23
N THR A 203 10.75 -6.34 -10.22
CA THR A 203 11.31 -7.65 -10.52
C THR A 203 12.74 -7.57 -11.04
N ALA A 204 13.01 -6.63 -11.96
CA ALA A 204 14.35 -6.42 -12.53
C ALA A 204 15.36 -5.99 -11.45
N VAL A 205 14.97 -5.08 -10.57
CA VAL A 205 15.81 -4.66 -9.43
C VAL A 205 16.15 -5.85 -8.54
N SER A 206 15.19 -6.74 -8.25
CA SER A 206 15.50 -7.92 -7.43
C SER A 206 16.39 -8.92 -8.13
N LEU A 207 16.15 -9.20 -9.41
CA LEU A 207 16.99 -10.11 -10.21
C LEU A 207 18.41 -9.54 -10.44
N TRP A 208 18.55 -8.22 -10.44
CA TRP A 208 19.86 -7.56 -10.49
C TRP A 208 20.67 -7.74 -9.21
N ASN A 209 20.00 -7.75 -8.06
CA ASN A 209 20.65 -7.84 -6.75
C ASN A 209 20.81 -9.29 -6.25
N MET A 210 20.04 -10.24 -6.76
CA MET A 210 20.04 -11.62 -6.27
C MET A 210 19.66 -12.63 -7.36
N PRO A 211 20.32 -13.79 -7.43
CA PRO A 211 19.96 -14.85 -8.37
C PRO A 211 18.51 -15.36 -8.16
N PRO A 212 17.79 -15.77 -9.22
CA PRO A 212 16.40 -16.22 -9.12
C PRO A 212 16.16 -17.35 -8.09
N VAL A 213 17.13 -18.26 -7.95
CA VAL A 213 17.05 -19.38 -7.00
C VAL A 213 17.10 -18.90 -5.55
N GLU A 214 17.80 -17.80 -5.29
CA GLU A 214 17.95 -17.21 -3.96
C GLU A 214 16.77 -16.31 -3.60
N ILE A 215 16.09 -15.69 -4.57
CA ILE A 215 14.90 -14.87 -4.34
C ILE A 215 13.84 -15.62 -3.53
N THR A 216 13.60 -16.89 -3.84
CA THR A 216 12.59 -17.69 -3.12
C THR A 216 13.08 -18.22 -1.77
N ARG A 217 14.36 -18.04 -1.44
CA ARG A 217 14.96 -18.39 -0.14
C ARG A 217 15.18 -17.16 0.73
N ASP A 218 15.23 -15.98 0.14
CA ASP A 218 15.25 -14.72 0.87
C ASP A 218 13.83 -14.36 1.35
N PRO A 219 13.62 -13.96 2.61
CA PRO A 219 12.29 -13.63 3.11
C PRO A 219 11.64 -12.43 2.43
N ILE A 220 12.42 -11.41 2.08
CA ILE A 220 11.89 -10.23 1.40
C ILE A 220 11.64 -10.56 -0.07
N GLY A 221 12.58 -11.24 -0.73
CA GLY A 221 12.43 -11.74 -2.09
C GLY A 221 11.21 -12.64 -2.25
N ALA A 222 11.04 -13.63 -1.37
CA ALA A 222 9.94 -14.59 -1.43
C ALA A 222 8.58 -13.94 -1.11
N PHE A 223 8.55 -12.91 -0.27
CA PHE A 223 7.32 -12.20 0.08
C PHE A 223 6.88 -11.17 -0.98
N VAL A 224 7.81 -10.56 -1.73
CA VAL A 224 7.46 -9.46 -2.64
C VAL A 224 7.41 -9.93 -4.10
N ILE A 225 8.39 -10.72 -4.53
CA ILE A 225 8.66 -10.93 -5.97
C ILE A 225 7.71 -11.89 -6.66
N PRO A 226 7.35 -13.06 -6.10
CA PRO A 226 6.44 -13.98 -6.79
C PRO A 226 5.11 -13.32 -7.18
N GLY A 227 4.47 -12.60 -6.26
CA GLY A 227 3.24 -11.87 -6.51
C GLY A 227 3.43 -10.73 -7.51
N THR A 228 4.47 -9.93 -7.34
CA THR A 228 4.79 -8.80 -8.24
C THR A 228 5.03 -9.26 -9.67
N PHE A 229 5.86 -10.28 -9.85
CA PHE A 229 6.17 -10.84 -11.16
C PHE A 229 4.93 -11.45 -11.82
N LEU A 230 4.19 -12.29 -11.10
CA LEU A 230 3.01 -12.95 -11.66
C LEU A 230 1.89 -11.96 -11.97
N ALA A 231 1.70 -10.90 -11.19
CA ALA A 231 0.76 -9.83 -11.53
C ALA A 231 1.15 -9.12 -12.83
N GLY A 232 2.43 -8.75 -12.98
CA GLY A 232 2.94 -8.15 -14.21
C GLY A 232 2.73 -9.04 -15.43
N VAL A 233 3.09 -10.33 -15.33
CA VAL A 233 2.86 -11.32 -16.39
C VAL A 233 1.37 -11.46 -16.70
N THR A 234 0.52 -11.54 -15.68
CA THR A 234 -0.93 -11.65 -15.85
C THR A 234 -1.49 -10.46 -16.60
N LEU A 235 -1.10 -9.23 -16.23
CA LEU A 235 -1.54 -8.01 -16.91
C LEU A 235 -1.01 -7.92 -18.34
N ILE A 236 0.23 -8.34 -18.61
CA ILE A 236 0.79 -8.41 -19.96
C ILE A 236 -0.03 -9.39 -20.82
N ILE A 237 -0.23 -10.61 -20.32
CA ILE A 237 -1.02 -11.63 -21.03
C ILE A 237 -2.42 -11.10 -21.29
N TRP A 238 -3.06 -10.50 -20.31
CA TRP A 238 -4.39 -9.94 -20.47
C TRP A 238 -4.43 -8.84 -21.55
N THR A 239 -3.52 -7.88 -21.46
CA THR A 239 -3.49 -6.71 -22.37
C THR A 239 -3.19 -7.12 -23.81
N VAL A 240 -2.27 -8.08 -24.01
CA VAL A 240 -1.76 -8.46 -25.33
C VAL A 240 -2.56 -9.61 -25.97
N VAL A 241 -2.96 -10.61 -25.17
CA VAL A 241 -3.56 -11.86 -25.69
C VAL A 241 -5.09 -11.79 -25.66
N VAL A 242 -5.69 -11.24 -24.60
CA VAL A 242 -7.15 -11.24 -24.44
C VAL A 242 -7.80 -10.07 -25.21
N GLY A 243 -7.10 -8.95 -25.36
CA GLY A 243 -7.57 -7.81 -26.15
C GLY A 243 -8.66 -7.02 -25.43
N GLY A 244 -8.26 -6.12 -24.54
CA GLY A 244 -9.16 -5.23 -23.79
C GLY A 244 -8.60 -4.88 -22.41
N GLN A 245 -9.10 -3.82 -21.78
CA GLN A 245 -8.81 -3.58 -20.36
C GLN A 245 -9.67 -4.54 -19.52
N PRO A 246 -9.07 -5.26 -18.55
CA PRO A 246 -9.85 -6.06 -17.61
C PRO A 246 -10.82 -5.13 -16.87
N THR A 247 -12.06 -5.59 -16.69
CA THR A 247 -13.04 -4.90 -15.84
C THR A 247 -13.20 -5.69 -14.55
N TRP A 248 -12.90 -5.07 -13.41
CA TRP A 248 -13.23 -5.65 -12.10
C TRP A 248 -14.74 -5.45 -11.86
N PRO A 249 -15.48 -6.46 -11.34
CA PRO A 249 -16.87 -6.28 -10.93
C PRO A 249 -17.02 -5.33 -9.73
#